data_AF-A0A953G352-F1
#
_entry.id   AF-A0A953G352-F1
#
_cell.length_a   1.000
_cell.length_b   1.000
_cell.length_c   1.000
_cell.angle_alpha   90.00
_cell.angle_beta   90.00
_cell.angle_gamma   90.00
#
_symmetry.space_group_name_H-M   'P 1'
#
loop_
_entity.id
_entity.type
_entity.pdbx_description
1 polymer ?
#
loop_
_entity_poly.entity_id
_entity_poly.type
_entity_poly.pdbx_seq_one_letter_code
_entity_poly.pdbx_strand_id
1 'polypeptide(L)'
;MDYQLTMLGISLPQLSGCFPNARYMVLYREDLLQQYLSWKCASHLWLWYMRRGKCYRQTPDQLPPLQISLSELTSFCQEHLHFYRNLQAWEKIGGRVIWCRYEDLVEDPQLVCNRLFEFLGFSAVHVSTQLIKMINRKPREMISNFEEVAPLISNETTKLKLDPTPLSAASASTRRRAPHNSQLLNGLQL
;
A
#
# COMPACT_ATOMS: atom_id res chain seq x y z
N MET A 1 -5.40 -3.97 5.04
CA MET A 1 -5.30 -4.77 3.80
C MET A 1 -5.74 -6.22 4.03
N ASP A 2 -5.58 -6.80 5.24
CA ASP A 2 -6.37 -7.98 5.64
C ASP A 2 -7.86 -7.69 5.59
N TYR A 3 -8.30 -6.47 5.89
CA TYR A 3 -9.74 -6.17 5.86
C TYR A 3 -10.42 -6.68 4.59
N GLN A 4 -9.81 -6.53 3.41
CA GLN A 4 -10.37 -7.09 2.17
C GLN A 4 -10.21 -8.61 2.07
N LEU A 5 -9.05 -9.17 2.39
CA LEU A 5 -8.83 -10.62 2.35
C LEU A 5 -9.70 -11.35 3.40
N THR A 6 -9.68 -10.90 4.64
CA THR A 6 -10.54 -11.32 5.76
C THR A 6 -12.03 -11.13 5.44
N MET A 7 -12.46 -9.99 4.85
CA MET A 7 -13.85 -9.84 4.40
C MET A 7 -14.25 -10.87 3.34
N LEU A 8 -13.29 -11.28 2.51
CA LEU A 8 -13.49 -12.33 1.51
C LEU A 8 -13.28 -13.74 2.07
N GLY A 9 -12.95 -13.88 3.35
CA GLY A 9 -12.63 -15.17 3.98
C GLY A 9 -11.34 -15.82 3.45
N ILE A 10 -10.43 -15.02 2.88
CA ILE A 10 -9.17 -15.46 2.31
C ILE A 10 -8.06 -15.20 3.32
N SER A 11 -7.40 -16.26 3.78
CA SER A 11 -6.19 -16.14 4.61
C SER A 11 -4.93 -16.06 3.75
N LEU A 12 -3.88 -15.45 4.30
CA LEU A 12 -2.56 -15.41 3.66
C LEU A 12 -1.99 -16.81 3.30
N PRO A 13 -2.12 -17.85 4.16
CA PRO A 13 -1.76 -19.21 3.79
C PRO A 13 -2.52 -19.77 2.59
N GLN A 14 -3.84 -19.52 2.49
CA GLN A 14 -4.63 -19.94 1.34
C GLN A 14 -4.16 -19.25 0.06
N LEU A 15 -3.95 -17.93 0.12
CA LEU A 15 -3.47 -17.15 -1.02
C LEU A 15 -2.11 -17.67 -1.53
N SER A 16 -1.15 -17.91 -0.63
CA SER A 16 0.14 -18.47 -1.02
C SER A 16 0.06 -19.93 -1.48
N GLY A 17 -0.92 -20.70 -1.01
CA GLY A 17 -1.16 -22.07 -1.49
C GLY A 17 -1.67 -22.09 -2.93
N CYS A 18 -2.62 -21.20 -3.26
CA CYS A 18 -3.17 -21.05 -4.60
C CYS A 18 -2.16 -20.42 -5.58
N PHE A 19 -1.30 -19.53 -5.11
CA PHE A 19 -0.31 -18.84 -5.93
C PHE A 19 1.12 -19.02 -5.37
N PRO A 20 1.70 -20.22 -5.50
CA PRO A 20 3.00 -20.56 -4.91
C PRO A 20 4.15 -19.71 -5.47
N ASN A 21 4.00 -19.14 -6.67
CA ASN A 21 5.01 -18.28 -7.30
C ASN A 21 4.65 -16.78 -7.26
N ALA A 22 3.58 -16.40 -6.53
CA ALA A 22 3.23 -14.99 -6.40
C ALA A 22 4.32 -14.19 -5.70
N ARG A 23 4.49 -12.97 -6.20
CA ARG A 23 5.23 -11.90 -5.57
C ARG A 23 4.22 -10.88 -5.06
N TYR A 24 4.44 -10.38 -3.86
CA TYR A 24 3.50 -9.53 -3.15
C TYR A 24 4.07 -8.12 -3.05
N MET A 25 3.21 -7.13 -3.19
CA MET A 25 3.52 -5.74 -2.87
C MET A 25 2.68 -5.36 -1.66
N VAL A 26 3.34 -4.88 -0.60
CA VAL A 26 2.67 -4.36 0.58
C VAL A 26 2.80 -2.85 0.58
N LEU A 27 1.72 -2.18 0.17
CA LEU A 27 1.58 -0.74 0.31
C LEU A 27 1.13 -0.42 1.73
N TYR A 28 1.91 0.35 2.47
CA TYR A 28 1.57 0.81 3.81
C TYR A 28 1.72 2.32 3.92
N ARG A 29 1.05 2.92 4.91
CA ARG A 29 1.18 4.34 5.21
C ARG A 29 1.79 4.50 6.59
N GLU A 30 2.85 5.30 6.68
CA GLU A 30 3.54 5.50 7.96
C GLU A 30 2.70 6.34 8.92
N ASP A 31 1.96 7.33 8.40
CA ASP A 31 1.10 8.20 9.19
C ASP A 31 -0.33 7.63 9.31
N LEU A 32 -0.61 6.94 10.42
CA LEU A 32 -1.91 6.31 10.67
C LEU A 32 -3.02 7.32 10.95
N LEU A 33 -2.70 8.48 11.53
CA LEU A 33 -3.67 9.57 11.70
C LEU A 33 -4.16 10.06 10.34
N GLN A 34 -3.23 10.35 9.43
CA GLN A 34 -3.56 10.79 8.09
C GLN A 34 -4.29 9.70 7.29
N GLN A 35 -3.96 8.42 7.52
CA GLN A 35 -4.72 7.31 6.96
C GLN A 35 -6.17 7.29 7.46
N TYR A 36 -6.36 7.43 8.78
CA TYR A 36 -7.67 7.45 9.42
C TYR A 36 -8.53 8.64 8.94
N LEU A 37 -7.96 9.84 8.89
CA LEU A 37 -8.65 11.03 8.38
C LEU A 37 -9.04 10.87 6.91
N SER A 38 -8.14 10.31 6.09
CA SER A 38 -8.45 10.00 4.69
C SER A 38 -9.62 9.02 4.55
N TRP A 39 -9.66 8.00 5.41
CA TRP A 39 -10.77 7.05 5.43
C TRP A 39 -12.08 7.70 5.87
N LYS A 40 -12.08 8.53 6.93
CA LYS A 40 -13.27 9.26 7.37
C LYS A 40 -13.82 10.20 6.30
N CYS A 41 -12.95 10.98 5.65
CA CYS A 41 -13.35 11.88 4.56
C CYS A 41 -13.93 11.10 3.36
N ALA A 42 -13.26 10.01 2.95
CA ALA A 42 -13.71 9.19 1.84
C ALA A 42 -15.07 8.55 2.11
N SER A 43 -15.28 8.03 3.33
CA SER A 43 -16.55 7.47 3.78
C SER A 43 -17.67 8.52 3.82
N HIS A 44 -17.37 9.75 4.23
CA HIS A 44 -18.37 10.83 4.26
C HIS A 44 -18.78 11.29 2.85
N LEU A 45 -17.82 11.38 1.92
CA LEU A 45 -18.04 11.86 0.56
C LEU A 45 -18.44 10.75 -0.43
N TRP A 46 -18.38 9.48 -0.03
CA TRP A 46 -18.43 8.33 -0.93
C TRP A 46 -17.43 8.45 -2.09
N LEU A 47 -16.27 9.05 -1.81
CA LEU A 47 -15.23 9.35 -2.80
C LEU A 47 -13.89 8.80 -2.33
N TRP A 48 -13.37 7.80 -3.05
CA TRP A 48 -12.15 7.08 -2.67
C TRP A 48 -10.90 7.52 -3.45
N TYR A 49 -11.08 8.26 -4.55
CA TYR A 49 -9.99 8.76 -5.37
C TYR A 49 -10.40 10.01 -6.13
N MET A 50 -9.41 10.83 -6.48
CA MET A 50 -9.58 12.00 -7.34
C MET A 50 -8.68 11.92 -8.57
N ARG A 51 -9.15 12.45 -9.70
CA ARG A 51 -8.44 12.53 -10.98
C ARG A 51 -8.26 13.99 -11.40
N ARG A 52 -7.09 14.31 -11.96
CA ARG A 52 -6.80 15.62 -12.53
C ARG A 52 -7.83 15.97 -13.61
N GLY A 53 -8.34 17.20 -13.59
CA GLY A 53 -9.28 17.72 -14.60
C GLY A 53 -10.73 17.23 -14.44
N LYS A 54 -11.07 16.48 -13.39
CA LYS A 54 -12.46 16.14 -13.07
C LYS A 54 -13.03 17.14 -12.06
N CYS A 55 -14.25 17.60 -12.32
CA CYS A 55 -15.02 18.41 -11.39
C CYS A 55 -15.76 17.48 -10.41
N TYR A 56 -15.54 17.68 -9.12
CA TYR A 56 -16.25 16.97 -8.05
C TYR A 56 -17.24 17.93 -7.43
N ARG A 57 -18.45 17.45 -7.13
CA ARG A 57 -19.49 18.27 -6.47
C ARG A 57 -19.03 18.79 -5.11
N GLN A 58 -18.25 17.97 -4.41
CA GLN A 58 -17.61 18.29 -3.15
C GLN A 58 -16.19 17.74 -3.15
N THR A 59 -15.25 18.48 -2.58
CA THR A 59 -13.88 18.03 -2.33
C THR A 59 -13.65 17.82 -0.84
N PRO A 60 -12.70 16.96 -0.44
CA PRO A 60 -12.34 16.79 0.97
C PRO A 60 -11.94 18.11 1.66
N ASP A 61 -11.36 19.04 0.91
CA ASP A 61 -10.98 20.35 1.45
C ASP A 61 -12.20 21.23 1.80
N GLN A 62 -13.37 20.96 1.23
CA GLN A 62 -14.63 21.65 1.52
C GLN A 62 -15.41 21.04 2.70
N LEU A 63 -14.99 19.88 3.22
CA LEU A 63 -15.67 19.25 4.34
C LEU A 63 -15.52 20.07 5.62
N PRO A 64 -16.56 20.17 6.46
CA PRO A 64 -16.40 20.69 7.81
C PRO A 64 -15.40 19.83 8.60
N PRO A 65 -14.73 20.40 9.61
CA PRO A 65 -13.88 19.62 10.51
C PRO A 65 -14.66 18.45 11.12
N LEU A 66 -14.01 17.29 11.22
CA LEU A 66 -14.56 16.03 11.68
C LEU A 66 -14.45 15.92 13.21
N GLN A 67 -15.51 15.46 13.86
CA GLN A 67 -15.44 15.04 15.26
C GLN A 67 -14.81 13.65 15.33
N ILE A 68 -13.69 13.53 16.05
CA ILE A 68 -12.95 12.27 16.16
C ILE A 68 -13.12 11.67 17.55
N SER A 69 -13.58 10.42 17.60
CA SER A 69 -13.56 9.62 18.83
C SER A 69 -12.14 9.11 19.11
N LEU A 70 -11.66 9.33 20.33
CA LEU A 70 -10.33 8.87 20.76
C LEU A 70 -10.24 7.34 20.77
N SER A 71 -11.28 6.66 21.24
CA SER A 71 -11.32 5.20 21.28
C SER A 71 -11.31 4.60 19.88
N GLU A 72 -12.08 5.18 18.95
CA GLU A 72 -12.11 4.75 17.56
C GLU A 72 -10.75 4.90 16.87
N LEU A 73 -10.11 6.07 17.01
CA LEU A 73 -8.77 6.29 16.46
C LEU A 73 -7.74 5.34 17.08
N THR A 74 -7.82 5.08 18.37
CA THR A 74 -6.92 4.15 19.07
C THR A 74 -7.08 2.73 18.53
N SER A 75 -8.31 2.22 18.42
CA SER A 75 -8.60 0.92 17.84
C SER A 75 -8.10 0.82 16.41
N PHE A 76 -8.37 1.83 15.58
CA PHE A 76 -7.89 1.88 14.20
C PHE A 76 -6.36 1.75 14.11
N CYS A 77 -5.62 2.51 14.93
CA CYS A 77 -4.16 2.46 14.95
C CYS A 77 -3.66 1.09 15.42
N GLN A 78 -4.22 0.54 16.49
CA GLN A 78 -3.83 -0.75 17.05
C GLN A 78 -4.06 -1.90 16.05
N GLU A 79 -5.23 -1.91 15.39
CA GLU A 79 -5.56 -2.91 14.36
C GLU A 79 -4.57 -2.85 13.18
N HIS A 80 -4.22 -1.66 12.71
CA HIS A 80 -3.26 -1.50 11.62
C HIS A 80 -1.84 -1.92 12.04
N LEU A 81 -1.38 -1.49 13.21
CA LEU A 81 -0.09 -1.90 13.76
C LEU A 81 -0.01 -3.43 13.90
N HIS A 82 -1.04 -4.05 14.46
CA HIS A 82 -1.12 -5.50 14.62
C HIS A 82 -1.09 -6.21 13.27
N PHE A 83 -1.89 -5.73 12.31
CA PHE A 83 -1.92 -6.30 10.96
C PHE A 83 -0.54 -6.30 10.29
N TYR A 84 0.13 -5.16 10.23
CA TYR A 84 1.42 -5.10 9.54
C TYR A 84 2.53 -5.85 10.28
N ARG A 85 2.50 -5.90 11.62
CA ARG A 85 3.42 -6.73 12.40
C ARG A 85 3.23 -8.22 12.13
N ASN A 86 1.99 -8.69 12.09
CA ASN A 86 1.69 -10.08 11.74
C ASN A 86 2.14 -10.40 10.32
N LEU A 87 1.95 -9.46 9.39
CA LEU A 87 2.42 -9.60 8.02
C LEU A 87 3.96 -9.65 7.95
N GLN A 88 4.68 -8.80 8.69
CA GLN A 88 6.14 -8.88 8.77
C GLN A 88 6.64 -10.21 9.36
N ALA A 89 5.95 -10.73 10.39
CA ALA A 89 6.29 -11.99 11.03
C ALA A 89 5.95 -13.23 10.19
N TRP A 90 5.21 -13.08 9.08
CA TRP A 90 4.82 -14.21 8.25
C TRP A 90 6.02 -14.68 7.40
N GLU A 91 6.80 -15.63 7.91
CA GLU A 91 8.05 -16.12 7.29
C GLU A 91 7.91 -16.51 5.81
N LYS A 92 6.72 -16.99 5.41
CA LYS A 92 6.48 -17.44 4.02
C LYS A 92 6.56 -16.32 2.99
N ILE A 93 6.53 -15.05 3.39
CA ILE A 93 6.74 -13.95 2.44
C ILE A 93 8.22 -13.59 2.20
N GLY A 94 9.16 -14.29 2.84
CA GLY A 94 10.60 -14.09 2.69
C GLY A 94 11.04 -14.00 1.22
N GLY A 95 11.67 -12.88 0.86
CA GLY A 95 12.16 -12.58 -0.50
C GLY A 95 11.11 -12.39 -1.60
N ARG A 96 9.82 -12.58 -1.27
CA ARG A 96 8.68 -12.46 -2.21
C ARG A 96 7.79 -11.27 -1.90
N VAL A 97 8.22 -10.34 -1.04
CA VAL A 97 7.53 -9.08 -0.77
C VAL A 97 8.40 -7.90 -1.11
N ILE A 98 7.79 -6.91 -1.73
CA ILE A 98 8.29 -5.53 -1.71
C ILE A 98 7.40 -4.69 -0.81
N TRP A 99 8.01 -4.11 0.22
CA TRP A 99 7.37 -3.13 1.10
C TRP A 99 7.46 -1.75 0.46
N CYS A 100 6.32 -1.10 0.31
CA CYS A 100 6.19 0.19 -0.33
C CYS A 100 5.54 1.16 0.64
N ARG A 101 6.27 2.20 1.02
CA ARG A 101 5.71 3.30 1.79
C ARG A 101 4.86 4.18 0.85
N TYR A 102 3.66 4.54 1.28
CA TYR A 102 2.74 5.38 0.53
C TYR A 102 3.34 6.76 0.28
N GLU A 103 4.04 7.30 1.28
CA GLU A 103 4.73 8.58 1.20
C GLU A 103 5.74 8.60 0.05
N ASP A 104 6.55 7.55 -0.12
CA ASP A 104 7.51 7.42 -1.23
C ASP A 104 6.80 7.34 -2.58
N LEU A 105 5.68 6.61 -2.63
CA LEU A 105 4.88 6.45 -3.85
C LEU A 105 4.22 7.76 -4.29
N VAL A 106 3.85 8.63 -3.34
CA VAL A 106 3.28 9.95 -3.63
C VAL A 106 4.37 10.95 -4.04
N GLU A 107 5.54 10.89 -3.40
CA GLU A 107 6.65 11.78 -3.67
C GLU A 107 7.33 11.50 -5.02
N ASP A 108 7.69 10.24 -5.28
CA ASP A 108 8.30 9.80 -6.53
C ASP A 108 7.74 8.44 -6.98
N PRO A 109 6.58 8.44 -7.68
CA PRO A 109 5.98 7.20 -8.17
C PRO A 109 6.87 6.47 -9.17
N GLN A 110 7.70 7.18 -9.93
CA GLN A 110 8.59 6.56 -10.90
C GLN A 110 9.68 5.73 -10.20
N LEU A 111 10.30 6.27 -9.15
CA LEU A 111 11.31 5.56 -8.37
C LEU A 111 10.74 4.29 -7.72
N VAL A 112 9.55 4.39 -7.11
CA VAL A 112 8.88 3.23 -6.50
C VAL A 112 8.52 2.18 -7.56
N CYS A 113 7.98 2.61 -8.71
CA CYS A 113 7.67 1.69 -9.80
C CYS A 113 8.92 1.05 -10.40
N ASN A 114 10.06 1.76 -10.50
CA ASN A 114 11.32 1.17 -10.95
C ASN A 114 11.77 0.02 -10.05
N ARG A 115 11.70 0.20 -8.72
CA ARG A 115 11.97 -0.85 -7.74
C ARG A 115 10.99 -2.02 -7.87
N LEU A 116 9.72 -1.73 -8.14
CA LEU A 116 8.71 -2.77 -8.38
C LEU A 116 9.00 -3.56 -9.67
N PHE A 117 9.38 -2.89 -10.77
CA PHE A 117 9.76 -3.54 -12.03
C PHE A 117 10.97 -4.44 -11.84
N GLU A 118 12.02 -3.95 -11.18
CA GLU A 118 13.20 -4.74 -10.83
C GLU A 118 12.83 -5.96 -9.98
N PHE A 119 12.05 -5.76 -8.93
CA PHE A 119 11.55 -6.83 -8.07
C PHE A 119 10.76 -7.88 -8.85
N LEU A 120 9.99 -7.46 -9.86
CA LEU A 120 9.23 -8.34 -10.75
C LEU A 120 10.09 -8.94 -11.88
N GLY A 121 11.31 -8.45 -12.12
CA GLY A 121 12.19 -8.88 -13.21
C GLY A 121 11.82 -8.31 -14.57
N PHE A 122 11.18 -7.15 -14.60
CA PHE A 122 10.82 -6.40 -15.80
C PHE A 122 11.74 -5.19 -16.00
N SER A 123 11.87 -4.75 -17.25
CA SER A 123 12.51 -3.46 -17.55
C SER A 123 11.64 -2.31 -17.07
N ALA A 124 12.28 -1.29 -16.49
CA ALA A 124 11.58 -0.07 -16.10
C ALA A 124 10.95 0.62 -17.31
N VAL A 125 9.71 1.07 -17.14
CA VAL A 125 9.00 1.90 -18.12
C VAL A 125 8.55 3.19 -17.45
N HIS A 126 8.29 4.21 -18.27
CA HIS A 126 7.76 5.47 -17.76
C HIS A 126 6.36 5.24 -17.17
N VAL A 127 6.14 5.74 -15.96
CA VAL A 127 4.86 5.70 -15.26
C VAL A 127 4.32 7.11 -15.14
N SER A 128 3.06 7.27 -15.56
CA SER A 128 2.31 8.50 -15.34
C SER A 128 0.97 8.15 -14.70
N THR A 129 0.50 9.03 -13.82
CA THR A 129 -0.81 8.88 -13.17
C THR A 129 -1.58 10.19 -13.25
N GLN A 130 -2.88 10.09 -13.45
CA GLN A 130 -3.81 11.22 -13.32
C GLN A 130 -4.40 11.33 -11.92
N LEU A 131 -4.07 10.41 -11.02
CA LEU A 131 -4.55 10.44 -9.65
C LEU A 131 -3.88 11.57 -8.88
N ILE A 132 -4.66 12.27 -8.07
CA ILE A 132 -4.19 13.35 -7.21
C ILE A 132 -4.50 13.03 -5.76
N LYS A 133 -3.65 13.51 -4.85
CA LYS A 133 -3.89 13.42 -3.41
C LYS A 133 -5.19 14.14 -3.07
N MET A 134 -6.05 13.44 -2.33
CA MET A 134 -7.39 13.92 -1.99
C MET A 134 -7.39 15.03 -0.93
N ILE A 135 -6.43 15.01 -0.01
CA ILE A 135 -6.42 15.85 1.19
C ILE A 135 -5.07 16.51 1.30
N ASN A 136 -5.06 17.85 1.32
CA ASN A 136 -3.86 18.66 1.55
C ASN A 136 -3.91 19.44 2.88
N ARG A 137 -5.06 19.44 3.56
CA ARG A 137 -5.26 20.07 4.87
C ARG A 137 -4.41 19.45 5.96
N LYS A 138 -4.03 20.28 6.94
CA LYS A 138 -3.34 19.81 8.15
C LYS A 138 -4.35 19.15 9.10
N PRO A 139 -3.95 18.14 9.91
CA PRO A 139 -4.86 17.49 10.85
C PRO A 139 -5.62 18.45 11.76
N ARG A 140 -4.96 19.54 12.23
CA ARG A 140 -5.58 20.57 13.07
C ARG A 140 -6.76 21.27 12.40
N GLU A 141 -6.72 21.43 11.08
CA GLU A 141 -7.82 22.03 10.31
C GLU A 141 -8.95 21.03 10.09
N MET A 142 -8.64 19.72 10.09
CA MET A 142 -9.56 18.66 9.75
C MET A 142 -10.34 18.09 10.93
N ILE A 143 -9.94 18.39 12.17
CA ILE A 143 -10.51 17.79 13.38
C ILE A 143 -11.14 18.90 14.22
N SER A 144 -12.45 18.82 14.48
CA SER A 144 -13.17 19.80 15.29
C SER A 144 -12.74 19.79 16.76
N ASN A 145 -12.44 18.61 17.31
CA ASN A 145 -11.98 18.41 18.68
C ASN A 145 -10.46 18.14 18.78
N PHE A 146 -9.65 18.88 18.03
CA PHE A 146 -8.22 18.62 17.90
C PHE A 146 -7.48 18.57 19.24
N GLU A 147 -7.77 19.50 20.15
CA GLU A 147 -7.08 19.60 21.44
C GLU A 147 -7.32 18.36 22.32
N GLU A 148 -8.48 17.69 22.20
CA GLU A 148 -8.78 16.45 22.92
C GLU A 148 -7.97 15.26 22.40
N VAL A 149 -7.72 15.21 21.09
CA VAL A 149 -6.98 14.11 20.44
C VAL A 149 -5.49 14.37 20.30
N ALA A 150 -5.05 15.63 20.44
CA ALA A 150 -3.65 16.05 20.30
C ALA A 150 -2.65 15.24 21.16
N PRO A 151 -2.98 14.84 22.41
CA PRO A 151 -2.08 13.99 23.20
C PRO A 151 -1.80 12.62 22.55
N LEU A 152 -2.80 12.02 21.89
CA LEU A 152 -2.61 10.76 21.16
C LEU A 152 -1.85 10.99 19.86
N ILE A 153 -2.14 12.08 19.15
CA ILE A 153 -1.46 12.45 17.89
C ILE A 153 0.04 12.68 18.10
N SER A 154 0.38 13.31 19.23
CA SER A 154 1.78 13.60 19.59
C SER A 154 2.55 12.34 20.03
N ASN A 155 1.84 11.23 20.25
CA ASN A 155 2.45 9.96 20.61
C ASN A 155 2.87 9.18 19.35
N GLU A 156 3.97 8.45 19.45
CA GLU A 156 4.51 7.55 18.42
C GLU A 156 3.54 6.41 18.04
N THR A 157 2.46 6.23 18.80
CA THR A 157 1.39 5.25 18.54
C THR A 157 0.62 5.52 17.24
N THR A 158 0.72 6.72 16.67
CA THR A 158 0.12 7.06 15.36
C THR A 158 1.07 6.85 14.18
N LYS A 159 2.29 6.34 14.44
CA LYS A 159 3.29 6.07 13.41
C LYS A 159 3.52 4.58 13.25
N LEU A 160 3.37 4.10 12.03
CA LEU A 160 3.70 2.74 11.65
C LEU A 160 5.19 2.64 11.31
N LYS A 161 6.00 2.30 12.31
CA LYS A 161 7.42 2.00 12.11
C LYS A 161 7.56 0.51 11.76
N LEU A 162 7.74 0.24 10.47
CA LEU A 162 8.15 -1.08 10.00
C LEU A 162 9.66 -1.07 9.91
N ASP A 163 10.32 -2.10 10.45
CA ASP A 163 11.73 -2.31 10.15
C ASP A 163 11.88 -2.37 8.64
N PRO A 164 12.70 -1.49 8.03
CA PRO A 164 12.98 -1.60 6.63
C PRO A 164 13.68 -2.95 6.50
N THR A 165 12.94 -3.98 6.06
CA THR A 165 13.60 -5.17 5.58
C THR A 165 14.51 -4.63 4.50
N PRO A 166 15.85 -4.70 4.67
CA PRO A 166 16.71 -4.23 3.61
C PRO A 166 16.21 -4.96 2.37
N LEU A 167 16.17 -4.28 1.24
CA LEU A 167 16.34 -4.94 -0.04
C LEU A 167 17.75 -5.53 0.00
N SER A 168 17.99 -6.48 0.92
CA SER A 168 19.16 -7.30 0.97
C SER A 168 19.03 -8.06 -0.32
N ALA A 169 19.78 -7.55 -1.31
CA ALA A 169 20.40 -8.21 -2.43
C ALA A 169 20.14 -9.71 -2.50
N ALA A 170 18.86 -10.08 -2.55
CA ALA A 170 18.37 -11.44 -2.54
C ALA A 170 18.57 -11.93 -3.96
N SER A 171 19.85 -12.19 -4.17
CA SER A 171 20.43 -13.06 -5.14
C SER A 171 20.22 -12.57 -6.55
N ALA A 172 21.31 -12.02 -7.10
CA ALA A 172 21.82 -12.44 -8.41
C ALA A 172 22.03 -13.97 -8.49
N SER A 173 21.04 -14.77 -8.05
CA SER A 173 20.90 -16.17 -8.36
C SER A 173 20.40 -16.19 -9.79
N THR A 174 21.38 -16.09 -10.70
CA THR A 174 21.48 -16.88 -11.92
C THR A 174 20.21 -17.64 -12.24
N ARG A 175 19.18 -16.96 -12.75
CA ARG A 175 18.18 -17.60 -13.60
C ARG A 175 18.94 -18.03 -14.85
N ARG A 176 19.55 -19.21 -14.81
CA ARG A 176 19.92 -19.96 -16.01
C ARG A 176 18.64 -20.03 -16.82
N ARG A 177 18.55 -19.22 -17.87
CA ARG A 177 17.59 -19.44 -18.95
C ARG A 177 17.77 -20.90 -19.34
N ALA A 178 16.76 -21.73 -19.12
CA ALA A 178 16.72 -23.02 -19.77
C ALA A 178 16.85 -22.76 -21.27
N PRO A 179 17.79 -23.43 -21.98
CA PRO A 179 17.90 -23.24 -23.41
C PRO A 179 16.56 -23.61 -24.04
N HIS A 180 16.00 -22.66 -24.78
CA HIS A 180 14.87 -22.92 -25.64
C HIS A 180 15.36 -23.91 -26.71
N ASN A 181 15.09 -25.21 -26.51
CA ASN A 181 15.27 -26.22 -27.53
C ASN A 181 14.23 -25.97 -28.62
N SER A 182 14.57 -25.13 -29.59
CA SER A 182 13.88 -25.03 -30.87
C SER A 182 14.36 -26.20 -31.76
N GLN A 183 13.90 -27.41 -31.46
CA GLN A 183 14.01 -28.52 -32.41
C GLN A 183 12.82 -28.46 -33.38
N LEU A 184 13.14 -28.00 -34.58
CA LEU A 184 12.77 -28.59 -35.88
C LEU A 184 11.43 -29.34 -35.97
N LEU A 185 10.45 -28.73 -36.63
CA LEU A 185 9.48 -29.44 -37.47
C LEU A 185 9.69 -29.00 -38.92
N ASN A 186 10.61 -29.69 -39.59
CA ASN A 186 10.63 -29.79 -41.04
C ASN A 186 9.87 -31.06 -41.43
N GLY A 187 8.92 -30.93 -42.34
CA GLY A 187 8.43 -32.06 -43.13
C GLY A 187 6.92 -32.27 -43.06
N LEU A 188 6.21 -31.74 -44.07
CA LEU A 188 5.17 -32.45 -44.81
C LEU A 188 4.77 -31.57 -46.00
N GLN A 189 5.45 -31.79 -47.12
CA GLN A 189 4.92 -31.48 -48.44
C GLN A 189 4.03 -32.65 -48.86
N LEU A 190 2.81 -32.34 -49.29
CA LEU A 190 1.96 -33.19 -50.13
C LEU A 190 2.05 -32.65 -51.56
#